data_AF-I0TEI6-F1
#
_entry.id   AF-I0TEI6-F1
#
_cell.length_a   1.000
_cell.length_b   1.000
_cell.length_c   1.000
_cell.angle_alpha   90.00
_cell.angle_beta   90.00
_cell.angle_gamma   90.00
#
_symmetry.space_group_name_H-M   'P 1'
#
loop_
_entity.id
_entity.type
_entity.pdbx_description
1 polymer ?
#
loop_
_entity_poly.entity_id
_entity_poly.type
_entity_poly.pdbx_seq_one_letter_code
_entity_poly.pdbx_strand_id
1 'polypeptide(L)'
;NLASETARDIVANGDIVEFGDMGTLTPSFKSKAVETVEQFRAQQHIEKPVIKFLASAKYFTLNDVTYEQVAPKEKKGKKEKKKAEGTEPSGPVTEG
;
A
#
# COMPACT_ATOMS: atom_id res chain seq x y z
N ASN A 1 -3.59 -11.61 -17.12
CA ASN A 1 -2.84 -10.39 -16.78
C ASN A 1 -2.75 -9.36 -17.92
N LEU A 2 -3.62 -9.42 -18.94
CA LEU A 2 -3.55 -8.52 -20.10
C LEU A 2 -3.63 -7.03 -19.70
N ALA A 3 -4.58 -6.67 -18.83
CA ALA A 3 -4.76 -5.29 -18.38
C ALA A 3 -3.51 -4.72 -17.67
N SER A 4 -2.81 -5.54 -16.88
CA SER A 4 -1.63 -5.11 -16.12
C SER A 4 -0.41 -4.89 -17.03
N GLU A 5 -0.25 -5.73 -18.05
CA GLU A 5 0.84 -5.60 -19.03
C GLU A 5 0.59 -4.39 -19.94
N THR A 6 -0.63 -4.24 -20.46
CA THR A 6 -1.01 -3.08 -21.27
C THR A 6 -0.86 -1.77 -20.50
N ALA A 7 -1.29 -1.73 -19.23
CA ALA A 7 -1.10 -0.54 -18.39
C ALA A 7 0.38 -0.22 -18.18
N ARG A 8 1.24 -1.24 -18.01
CA ARG A 8 2.67 -1.05 -17.89
C ARG A 8 3.29 -0.46 -19.16
N ASP A 9 2.90 -0.96 -20.33
CA ASP A 9 3.44 -0.47 -21.61
C ASP A 9 3.05 0.99 -21.85
N ILE A 10 1.79 1.34 -21.57
CA ILE A 10 1.30 2.73 -21.69
C ILE A 10 2.09 3.65 -20.74
N VAL A 11 2.25 3.26 -19.47
CA VAL A 11 2.99 4.07 -18.49
C VAL A 11 4.48 4.18 -18.84
N ALA A 12 5.07 3.12 -19.39
CA ALA A 12 6.46 3.15 -19.84
C ALA A 12 6.69 4.15 -20.98
N ASN A 13 5.68 4.44 -21.80
CA ASN A 13 5.72 5.47 -22.84
C ASN A 13 5.55 6.90 -22.31
N GLY A 14 5.24 7.06 -21.01
CA GLY A 14 5.10 8.37 -20.37
C GLY A 14 3.66 8.78 -20.08
N ASP A 15 2.68 7.95 -20.43
CA ASP A 15 1.26 8.22 -20.15
C ASP A 15 0.89 7.87 -18.70
N ILE A 16 -0.14 8.55 -18.18
CA ILE A 16 -0.74 8.23 -16.88
C ILE A 16 -1.92 7.29 -17.12
N VAL A 17 -2.00 6.22 -16.33
CA VAL A 17 -3.09 5.23 -16.41
C VAL A 17 -3.90 5.23 -15.14
N GLU A 18 -5.20 5.52 -15.24
CA GLU A 18 -6.16 5.25 -14.17
C GLU A 18 -6.57 3.77 -14.23
N PHE A 19 -6.29 3.05 -13.16
CA PHE A 19 -6.58 1.63 -13.03
C PHE A 19 -7.90 1.42 -12.29
N GLY A 20 -8.96 2.02 -12.85
CA GLY A 20 -10.30 2.00 -12.27
C GLY A 20 -10.35 2.58 -10.86
N ASP A 21 -11.03 1.88 -9.97
CA ASP A 21 -11.17 2.24 -8.56
C ASP A 21 -9.90 1.98 -7.74
N MET A 22 -9.00 1.09 -8.19
CA MET A 22 -7.77 0.73 -7.47
C MET A 22 -6.82 1.91 -7.29
N GLY A 23 -6.73 2.81 -8.26
CA GLY A 23 -5.84 3.96 -8.21
C GLY A 23 -5.17 4.30 -9.54
N THR A 24 -4.10 5.08 -9.48
CA THR A 24 -3.45 5.66 -10.67
C THR A 24 -1.99 5.22 -10.75
N LEU A 25 -1.56 4.83 -11.95
CA LEU A 25 -0.16 4.58 -12.28
C LEU A 25 0.44 5.80 -12.97
N THR A 26 1.54 6.31 -12.44
CA THR A 26 2.21 7.52 -12.92
C THR A 26 3.68 7.22 -13.21
N PRO A 27 4.20 7.59 -14.39
CA PRO A 27 5.63 7.48 -14.68
C PRO A 27 6.40 8.54 -13.90
N SER A 28 7.58 8.17 -13.40
CA SER A 28 8.44 9.09 -12.67
C SER A 28 9.90 8.66 -12.84
N PHE A 29 10.83 9.56 -12.58
CA PHE A 29 12.24 9.21 -12.59
C PHE A 29 13.04 10.04 -11.60
N LYS A 30 14.15 9.49 -11.13
CA LYS A 30 15.22 10.27 -10.51
C LYS A 30 16.19 10.73 -11.59
N SER A 31 16.58 11.99 -11.56
CA SER A 31 17.64 12.53 -12.40
C SER A 31 18.71 13.23 -11.58
N LYS A 32 19.93 13.24 -12.11
CA LYS A 32 21.02 14.06 -11.59
C LYS A 32 20.90 15.47 -12.20
N ALA A 33 21.08 16.49 -11.36
CA ALA A 33 21.18 17.87 -11.83
C ALA A 33 22.47 18.03 -12.65
N VAL A 34 22.38 18.73 -13.77
CA VAL A 34 23.53 18.98 -14.64
C VAL A 34 24.17 20.29 -14.22
N GLU A 35 25.50 20.30 -14.10
CA GLU A 35 26.25 21.52 -13.82
C GLU A 35 26.02 22.51 -14.97
N THR A 36 25.84 23.79 -14.64
CA THR A 36 25.26 24.83 -15.51
C THR A 36 25.88 25.00 -16.90
N VAL A 37 27.04 24.40 -17.15
CA VAL A 37 27.79 24.49 -18.41
C VAL A 37 27.44 23.36 -19.38
N GLU A 38 26.94 22.21 -18.90
CA GLU A 38 26.64 21.04 -19.73
C GLU A 38 25.14 20.91 -20.02
N GLN A 39 24.79 20.45 -21.23
CA GLN A 39 23.40 20.31 -21.65
C GLN A 39 22.80 19.01 -21.09
N PHE A 40 21.57 19.08 -20.56
CA PHE A 40 20.86 17.90 -20.08
C PHE A 40 20.59 16.88 -21.20
N ARG A 41 21.23 15.71 -21.06
CA ARG A 41 20.99 14.50 -21.86
C ARG A 41 20.23 13.45 -21.05
N ALA A 42 19.02 13.12 -21.47
CA ALA A 42 18.14 12.20 -20.75
C ALA A 42 18.77 10.82 -20.49
N GLN A 43 19.46 10.25 -21.48
CA GLN A 43 20.11 8.93 -21.36
C GLN A 43 21.25 8.89 -20.32
N GLN A 44 21.86 10.03 -20.00
CA GLN A 44 22.99 10.12 -19.07
C GLN A 44 22.56 10.62 -17.69
N HIS A 45 21.54 11.47 -17.65
CA HIS A 45 21.13 12.15 -16.42
C HIS A 45 19.86 11.59 -15.79
N ILE A 46 19.07 10.77 -16.49
CA ILE A 46 17.98 10.01 -15.89
C ILE A 46 18.55 8.69 -15.37
N GLU A 47 18.48 8.49 -14.05
CA GLU A 47 19.12 7.33 -13.41
C GLU A 47 18.15 6.17 -13.17
N LYS A 48 16.93 6.48 -12.71
CA LYS A 48 15.99 5.47 -12.22
C LYS A 48 14.57 5.79 -12.69
N PRO A 49 14.19 5.40 -13.91
CA PRO A 49 12.79 5.40 -14.32
C PRO A 49 12.01 4.40 -13.47
N VAL A 50 10.91 4.85 -12.89
CA VAL A 50 10.05 4.08 -11.99
C VAL A 50 8.57 4.36 -12.29
N ILE A 51 7.72 3.37 -12.02
CA ILE A 51 6.27 3.55 -12.00
C ILE A 51 5.84 3.76 -10.56
N LYS A 52 5.13 4.85 -10.29
CA LYS A 52 4.49 5.11 -9.00
C LYS A 52 3.03 4.69 -9.07
N PHE A 53 2.57 3.94 -8.10
CA PHE A 53 1.17 3.63 -7.93
C PHE A 53 0.59 4.46 -6.78
N LEU A 54 -0.41 5.27 -7.09
CA LEU A 54 -1.20 5.99 -6.11
C LEU A 54 -2.49 5.21 -5.85
N ALA A 55 -2.48 4.43 -4.76
CA ALA A 55 -3.63 3.65 -4.34
C ALA A 55 -4.81 4.57 -3.97
N SER A 56 -6.00 4.22 -4.45
CA SER A 56 -7.23 4.92 -4.13
C SER A 56 -7.79 4.40 -2.81
N ALA A 57 -7.93 5.28 -1.83
CA ALA A 57 -8.50 4.93 -0.52
C ALA A 57 -9.89 4.27 -0.67
N LYS A 58 -10.70 4.71 -1.63
CA LYS A 58 -12.05 4.16 -1.85
C LYS A 58 -12.05 2.66 -2.12
N TYR A 59 -11.05 2.15 -2.82
CA TYR A 59 -10.94 0.73 -3.14
C TYR A 59 -10.35 -0.08 -1.99
N PHE A 60 -9.37 0.49 -1.28
CA PHE A 60 -8.68 -0.20 -0.20
C PHE A 60 -9.38 -0.09 1.16
N THR A 61 -10.41 0.75 1.26
CA THR A 61 -11.28 0.82 2.44
C THR A 61 -12.40 -0.22 2.31
N LEU A 62 -12.46 -1.14 3.28
CA LEU A 62 -13.59 -2.05 3.44
C LEU A 62 -14.80 -1.27 3.98
N ASN A 63 -15.79 -1.05 3.13
CA ASN A 63 -17.09 -0.52 3.52
C ASN A 63 -18.08 -1.69 3.64
N ASP A 64 -19.08 -1.56 4.52
CA ASP A 64 -20.19 -2.53 4.67
C ASP A 64 -19.76 -3.97 5.01
N VAL A 65 -18.73 -4.11 5.84
CA VAL A 65 -18.28 -5.42 6.31
C VAL A 65 -18.92 -5.81 7.64
N THR A 66 -19.42 -7.04 7.73
CA THR A 66 -19.89 -7.65 8.98
C THR A 66 -18.76 -8.44 9.62
N TYR A 67 -18.46 -8.17 10.88
CA TYR A 67 -17.47 -8.90 11.65
C TYR A 67 -18.15 -9.99 12.50
N GLU A 68 -17.61 -11.21 12.46
CA GLU A 68 -18.02 -12.30 13.34
C GLU A 68 -16.90 -12.59 14.34
N GLN A 69 -17.24 -12.63 15.63
CA GLN A 69 -16.29 -12.99 16.68
C GLN A 69 -16.13 -14.52 16.70
N VAL A 70 -14.98 -15.00 16.23
CA VAL A 70 -14.65 -16.42 16.32
C VAL A 70 -14.27 -16.77 17.75
N ALA A 71 -14.88 -17.82 18.30
CA ALA A 71 -14.49 -18.33 19.61
C ALA A 71 -12.98 -18.67 19.62
N PRO A 72 -12.23 -18.27 20.65
CA PRO A 72 -10.81 -18.59 20.73
C PRO A 72 -10.65 -20.10 20.68
N LYS A 73 -9.83 -20.60 19.73
CA LYS A 73 -9.49 -22.03 19.67
C LYS A 73 -8.98 -22.44 21.05
N GLU A 74 -9.72 -23.33 21.72
CA GLU A 74 -9.27 -23.92 22.97
C GLU A 74 -7.91 -24.57 22.72
N LYS A 75 -6.86 -24.02 23.34
CA LYS A 75 -5.59 -24.73 23.45
C LYS A 75 -5.89 -26.02 24.20
N LYS A 76 -5.92 -27.15 23.49
CA LYS A 76 -6.03 -28.49 24.09
C LYS A 76 -5.07 -28.54 25.28
N GLY A 77 -5.66 -28.68 26.46
CA GLY A 77 -5.04 -28.30 27.71
C GLY A 77 -3.76 -29.06 28.04
N LYS A 78 -2.94 -28.42 28.86
CA LYS A 78 -2.22 -29.11 29.93
C LYS A 78 -2.58 -28.42 31.24
N LYS A 79 -3.12 -29.22 32.17
CA LYS A 79 -3.76 -28.87 33.44
C LYS A 79 -2.96 -27.96 34.38
N GLU A 80 -3.73 -27.06 35.00
CA GLU A 80 -3.72 -26.61 36.42
C GLU A 80 -2.49 -25.90 37.02
N LYS A 81 -2.69 -24.63 37.44
CA LYS A 81 -2.94 -24.27 38.86
C LYS A 81 -3.24 -22.77 39.08
N LYS A 82 -4.44 -22.52 39.62
CA LYS A 82 -4.86 -21.58 40.69
C LYS A 82 -4.45 -20.09 40.73
N LYS A 83 -5.51 -19.26 40.66
CA LYS A 83 -5.96 -18.23 41.64
C LYS A 83 -5.17 -16.91 41.79
N ALA A 84 -5.75 -15.78 41.33
CA ALA A 84 -6.29 -14.69 42.16
C ALA A 84 -6.54 -13.39 41.35
N GLU A 85 -7.82 -13.00 41.33
CA GLU A 85 -8.46 -11.68 41.27
C GLU A 85 -7.57 -10.40 41.29
N GLY A 86 -7.87 -9.45 40.39
CA GLY A 86 -7.37 -8.06 40.45
C GLY A 86 -7.61 -7.22 39.18
N THR A 87 -8.79 -6.60 39.08
CA THR A 87 -9.07 -5.21 38.63
C THR A 87 -8.71 -4.71 37.19
N GLU A 88 -9.80 -4.43 36.46
CA GLU A 88 -10.07 -3.40 35.42
C GLU A 88 -9.42 -3.42 34.01
N PRO A 89 -10.23 -3.17 32.94
CA PRO A 89 -9.74 -2.95 31.59
C PRO A 89 -9.40 -1.48 31.34
N SER A 90 -8.18 -1.19 30.90
CA SER A 90 -7.83 0.10 30.27
C SER A 90 -7.93 -0.06 28.75
N GLY A 91 -8.75 0.76 28.09
CA GLY A 91 -9.02 0.72 26.65
C GLY A 91 -7.81 0.98 25.74
N PRO A 92 -8.06 1.16 24.42
CA PRO A 92 -8.34 2.54 24.02
C PRO A 92 -9.60 2.67 23.18
N VAL A 93 -10.38 3.70 23.53
CA VAL A 93 -11.31 4.38 22.63
C VAL A 93 -10.52 5.08 21.54
N THR A 94 -10.94 4.94 20.29
CA THR A 94 -10.73 5.97 19.27
C THR A 94 -11.99 6.05 18.42
N GLU A 95 -12.82 7.00 18.81
CA GLU A 95 -13.85 7.65 18.01
C GLU A 95 -13.22 8.94 17.47
N GLY A 96 -13.41 9.25 16.19
CA GLY A 96 -12.89 10.45 15.53
C GLY A 96 -12.71 10.29 14.04
#